data_AF-A0A2M7DC59-F1
#
_entry.id   AF-A0A2M7DC59-F1
#
_cell.length_a   1.000
_cell.length_b   1.000
_cell.length_c   1.000
_cell.angle_alpha   90.00
_cell.angle_beta   90.00
_cell.angle_gamma   90.00
#
_symmetry.space_group_name_H-M   'P 1'
#
loop_
_entity.id
_entity.type
_entity.pdbx_description
1 polymer ?
#
loop_
_entity_poly.entity_id
_entity_poly.type
_entity_poly.pdbx_seq_one_letter_code
_entity_poly.pdbx_strand_id
1 'polypeptide(L)'
;VAKKPLKDGVIADYKTTEAMLKYFISKALGKIRIFKPEVMISIPSGATPTERRAVKDAGMAAGAKEVYVIKEPIAAAIGSNIPIGSAAGHMIVDMGGGTTEAAVISLGGIVACISVRVAGNRLDAAIASYIRRKHNLAIGEQTAERVKIEIGSAIPLEKKLKMDVKGREMTTGLPKTIILSSDGVTEAVQDDLEAIVDAIKLVLYNTPPELSADVMEKGMVLAGGTALLRNIDKFISQAIGVPVFVADEPLLAVAKGTGITLDNLEAYKKSILAMKW
;
A
#
# COMPACT_ATOMS: atom_id res chain seq x y z
N VAL A 1 23.02 -9.81 -2.49
CA VAL A 1 21.57 -9.79 -2.83
C VAL A 1 20.86 -8.97 -1.77
N ALA A 2 20.08 -7.96 -2.15
CA ALA A 2 19.29 -7.18 -1.19
C ALA A 2 18.22 -8.07 -0.54
N LYS A 3 18.09 -8.02 0.78
CA LYS A 3 17.04 -8.74 1.51
C LYS A 3 15.86 -7.81 1.77
N LYS A 4 14.65 -8.26 1.48
CA LYS A 4 13.38 -7.60 1.86
C LYS A 4 12.82 -8.32 3.10
N PRO A 5 13.04 -7.81 4.33
CA PRO A 5 12.67 -8.53 5.54
C PRO A 5 11.18 -8.45 5.86
N LEU A 6 10.46 -7.56 5.16
CA LEU A 6 9.01 -7.45 5.17
C LEU A 6 8.47 -8.01 3.85
N LYS A 7 7.38 -8.79 3.92
CA LYS A 7 6.69 -9.34 2.76
C LYS A 7 5.19 -9.33 3.02
N ASP A 8 4.40 -8.89 2.04
CA ASP A 8 2.93 -8.82 2.13
C ASP A 8 2.43 -8.13 3.42
N GLY A 9 3.10 -7.05 3.85
CA GLY A 9 2.75 -6.29 5.04
C GLY A 9 3.19 -6.91 6.38
N VAL A 10 3.87 -8.06 6.38
CA VAL A 10 4.25 -8.80 7.60
C VAL A 10 5.75 -9.06 7.69
N ILE A 11 6.23 -9.37 8.90
CA ILE A 11 7.64 -9.68 9.17
C ILE A 11 7.96 -11.08 8.65
N ALA A 12 8.80 -11.16 7.62
CA ALA A 12 9.27 -12.43 7.04
C ALA A 12 10.63 -12.88 7.60
N ASP A 13 11.49 -11.92 7.99
CA ASP A 13 12.77 -12.18 8.67
C ASP A 13 12.88 -11.27 9.89
N TYR A 14 12.72 -11.85 11.08
CA TYR A 14 12.72 -11.11 12.34
C TYR A 14 14.05 -10.41 12.61
N LYS A 15 15.18 -11.12 12.48
CA LYS A 15 16.51 -10.56 12.81
C LYS A 15 16.86 -9.40 11.88
N THR A 16 16.57 -9.55 10.59
CA THR A 16 16.81 -8.48 9.62
C THR A 16 15.84 -7.30 9.85
N THR A 17 14.59 -7.56 10.24
CA THR A 17 13.63 -6.50 10.58
C THR A 17 14.03 -5.70 11.81
N GLU A 18 14.46 -6.36 12.89
CA GLU A 18 14.96 -5.71 14.10
C GLU A 18 16.13 -4.77 13.79
N ALA A 19 17.13 -5.26 13.03
CA ALA A 19 18.28 -4.46 12.63
C ALA A 19 17.86 -3.25 11.76
N MET A 20 16.90 -3.45 10.85
CA MET A 20 16.35 -2.40 9.99
C MET A 20 15.62 -1.33 10.81
N LEU A 21 14.74 -1.73 11.74
CA LEU A 21 14.04 -0.80 12.63
C LEU A 21 15.02 -0.02 13.50
N LYS A 22 16.00 -0.71 14.12
CA LYS A 22 17.03 -0.06 14.94
C LYS A 22 17.80 0.99 14.15
N TYR A 23 18.14 0.69 12.90
CA TYR A 23 18.78 1.65 11.99
C TYR A 23 17.88 2.86 11.74
N PHE A 24 16.63 2.67 11.32
CA PHE A 24 15.74 3.78 10.96
C PHE A 24 15.35 4.66 12.16
N ILE A 25 15.09 4.07 13.32
CA ILE A 25 14.85 4.84 14.56
C ILE A 25 16.11 5.67 14.90
N SER A 26 17.32 5.11 14.71
CA SER A 26 18.57 5.84 14.99
C SER A 26 18.84 6.94 13.99
N LYS A 27 18.45 6.72 12.73
CA LYS A 27 18.56 7.72 11.68
C LYS A 27 17.61 8.89 11.93
N ALA A 28 16.39 8.61 12.40
CA ALA A 28 15.38 9.64 12.68
C ALA A 28 15.72 10.50 13.91
N LEU A 29 16.21 9.88 14.99
CA LEU A 29 16.45 10.57 16.28
C LEU A 29 17.90 11.03 16.49
N GLY A 30 18.82 10.58 15.63
CA GLY A 30 20.26 10.77 15.82
C GLY A 30 20.93 9.67 16.64
N LYS A 31 22.28 9.65 16.60
CA LYS A 31 23.12 8.60 17.21
C LYS A 31 23.18 8.65 18.73
N ILE A 32 23.06 9.84 19.32
CA ILE A 32 23.14 10.05 20.78
C ILE A 32 21.72 10.16 21.31
N ARG A 33 21.30 9.16 22.10
CA ARG A 33 19.97 9.15 22.74
C ARG A 33 20.14 9.10 24.25
N ILE A 34 19.59 10.09 24.94
CA ILE A 34 19.53 10.11 26.42
C ILE A 34 18.30 9.33 26.90
N PHE A 35 17.22 9.30 26.12
CA PHE A 35 15.98 8.60 26.44
C PHE A 35 15.53 7.68 25.30
N LYS A 36 14.84 6.58 25.66
CA LYS A 36 14.20 5.69 24.68
C LYS A 36 12.90 6.35 24.16
N PRO A 37 12.63 6.32 22.84
CA PRO A 37 11.45 6.94 22.24
C PRO A 37 10.21 6.06 22.40
N GLU A 38 9.04 6.67 22.35
CA GLU A 38 7.78 5.98 22.07
C GLU A 38 7.64 5.85 20.55
N VAL A 39 7.21 4.68 20.07
CA VAL A 39 7.14 4.38 18.64
C VAL A 39 5.73 3.90 18.31
N MET A 40 5.18 4.36 17.19
CA MET A 40 3.96 3.79 16.60
C MET A 40 4.30 3.16 15.27
N ILE A 41 3.81 1.95 15.03
CA ILE A 41 4.05 1.20 13.79
C ILE A 41 2.70 0.85 13.17
N SER A 42 2.51 1.19 11.89
CA SER A 42 1.34 0.74 11.14
C SER A 42 1.42 -0.75 10.85
N ILE A 43 0.28 -1.44 10.91
CA ILE A 43 0.14 -2.84 10.52
C ILE A 43 -1.08 -3.01 9.62
N PRO A 44 -1.07 -4.00 8.72
CA PRO A 44 -2.24 -4.35 7.94
C PRO A 44 -3.44 -4.63 8.85
N SER A 45 -4.63 -4.25 8.42
CA SER A 45 -5.88 -4.51 9.15
C SER A 45 -6.16 -6.00 9.33
N GLY A 46 -5.68 -6.83 8.40
CA GLY A 46 -5.74 -8.29 8.45
C GLY A 46 -4.64 -8.98 9.26
N ALA A 47 -3.74 -8.22 9.91
CA ALA A 47 -2.64 -8.80 10.66
C ALA A 47 -3.13 -9.64 11.85
N THR A 48 -2.65 -10.87 11.95
CA THR A 48 -2.96 -11.80 13.03
C THR A 48 -2.40 -11.30 14.38
N PRO A 49 -2.93 -11.79 15.52
CA PRO A 49 -2.37 -11.47 16.83
C PRO A 49 -0.87 -11.78 16.96
N THR A 50 -0.41 -12.86 16.31
CA THR A 50 1.01 -13.24 16.28
C THR A 50 1.85 -12.24 15.49
N GLU A 51 1.40 -11.80 14.31
CA GLU A 51 2.11 -10.80 13.51
C GLU A 51 2.14 -9.44 14.23
N ARG A 52 1.02 -9.03 14.85
CA ARG A 52 0.95 -7.81 15.68
C ARG A 52 1.94 -7.86 16.84
N ARG A 53 2.04 -9.00 17.53
CA ARG A 53 2.99 -9.20 18.62
C ARG A 53 4.43 -9.14 18.11
N ALA A 54 4.73 -9.78 16.99
CA ALA A 54 6.05 -9.75 16.38
C ALA A 54 6.51 -8.33 16.03
N VAL A 55 5.61 -7.47 15.54
CA VAL A 55 5.91 -6.05 15.27
C VAL A 55 6.23 -5.29 16.56
N LYS A 56 5.45 -5.50 17.62
CA LYS A 56 5.71 -4.89 18.93
C LYS A 56 7.06 -5.34 19.49
N ASP A 57 7.32 -6.64 19.50
CA ASP A 57 8.56 -7.21 20.01
C ASP A 57 9.78 -6.70 19.22
N ALA A 58 9.68 -6.63 17.89
CA ALA A 58 10.73 -6.07 17.04
C ALA A 58 10.99 -4.58 17.31
N GLY A 59 9.93 -3.77 17.53
CA GLY A 59 10.06 -2.36 17.89
C GLY A 59 10.70 -2.16 19.28
N MET A 60 10.32 -2.98 20.25
CA MET A 60 10.89 -2.97 21.60
C MET A 60 12.38 -3.37 21.56
N ALA A 61 12.72 -4.44 20.84
CA ALA A 61 14.10 -4.88 20.63
C ALA A 61 14.95 -3.85 19.87
N ALA A 62 14.34 -3.10 18.96
CA ALA A 62 14.98 -1.98 18.25
C ALA A 62 15.27 -0.74 19.14
N GLY A 63 14.86 -0.78 20.42
CA GLY A 63 15.22 0.22 21.43
C GLY A 63 14.13 1.24 21.74
N ALA A 64 12.87 0.94 21.40
CA ALA A 64 11.72 1.72 21.85
C ALA A 64 11.50 1.57 23.37
N LYS A 65 10.91 2.60 23.99
CA LYS A 65 10.38 2.56 25.36
C LYS A 65 9.05 1.83 25.39
N GLU A 66 8.21 2.12 24.41
CA GLU A 66 6.86 1.59 24.23
C GLU A 66 6.56 1.53 22.73
N VAL A 67 5.79 0.52 22.31
CA VAL A 67 5.40 0.35 20.91
C VAL A 67 3.89 0.25 20.78
N TYR A 68 3.32 1.26 20.13
CA TYR A 68 1.94 1.29 19.71
C TYR A 68 1.78 0.75 18.30
N VAL A 69 0.61 0.20 18.01
CA VAL A 69 0.25 -0.25 16.66
C VAL A 69 -1.01 0.48 16.21
N ILE A 70 -1.03 0.87 14.93
CA ILE A 70 -2.18 1.48 14.28
C ILE A 70 -2.52 0.66 13.04
N LYS A 71 -3.82 0.53 12.73
CA LYS A 71 -4.24 -0.11 11.49
C LYS A 71 -3.93 0.80 10.31
N GLU A 72 -3.32 0.24 9.29
CA GLU A 72 -2.88 0.95 8.09
C GLU A 72 -3.97 1.82 7.43
N PRO A 73 -5.24 1.39 7.28
CA PRO A 73 -6.27 2.22 6.64
C PRO A 73 -6.66 3.42 7.50
N ILE A 74 -6.60 3.30 8.82
CA ILE A 74 -6.84 4.44 9.73
C ILE A 74 -5.69 5.44 9.60
N ALA A 75 -4.44 4.95 9.60
CA ALA A 75 -3.28 5.81 9.40
C ALA A 75 -3.31 6.50 8.03
N ALA A 76 -3.62 5.76 6.96
CA ALA A 76 -3.78 6.29 5.61
C ALA A 76 -4.87 7.36 5.54
N ALA A 77 -6.03 7.13 6.17
CA ALA A 77 -7.13 8.09 6.19
C ALA A 77 -6.78 9.38 6.94
N ILE A 78 -6.15 9.28 8.12
CA ILE A 78 -5.68 10.46 8.87
C ILE A 78 -4.65 11.23 8.05
N GLY A 79 -3.67 10.54 7.46
CA GLY A 79 -2.64 11.19 6.64
C GLY A 79 -3.14 11.76 5.32
N SER A 80 -4.31 11.31 4.86
CA SER A 80 -5.01 11.84 3.67
C SER A 80 -6.08 12.87 4.02
N ASN A 81 -6.08 13.37 5.27
CA ASN A 81 -6.99 14.40 5.75
C ASN A 81 -8.49 14.04 5.66
N ILE A 82 -8.80 12.74 5.78
CA ILE A 82 -10.19 12.26 5.81
C ILE A 82 -10.75 12.48 7.22
N PRO A 83 -11.98 13.03 7.37
CA PRO A 83 -12.58 13.29 8.67
C PRO A 83 -13.12 12.00 9.31
N ILE A 84 -12.21 11.14 9.77
CA ILE A 84 -12.53 9.80 10.28
C ILE A 84 -13.49 9.80 11.46
N GLY A 85 -13.57 10.88 12.24
CA GLY A 85 -14.48 11.01 13.39
C GLY A 85 -15.92 11.38 13.02
N SER A 86 -16.21 11.68 11.76
CA SER A 86 -17.57 12.01 11.32
C SER A 86 -18.47 10.76 11.33
N ALA A 87 -19.78 10.96 11.47
CA ALA A 87 -20.76 9.87 11.41
C ALA A 87 -20.95 9.31 9.99
N ALA A 88 -20.46 10.02 8.96
CA ALA A 88 -20.57 9.60 7.59
C ALA A 88 -19.55 8.53 7.22
N GLY A 89 -19.90 7.71 6.22
CA GLY A 89 -18.98 6.75 5.61
C GLY A 89 -17.92 7.43 4.76
N HIS A 90 -16.65 7.15 5.04
CA HIS A 90 -15.52 7.55 4.21
C HIS A 90 -14.74 6.34 3.76
N MET A 91 -14.50 6.21 2.45
CA MET A 91 -13.75 5.08 1.92
C MET A 91 -12.30 5.47 1.60
N ILE A 92 -11.36 4.68 2.11
CA ILE A 92 -9.93 4.75 1.81
C ILE A 92 -9.49 3.43 1.19
N VAL A 93 -8.67 3.50 0.15
CA VAL A 93 -8.02 2.35 -0.49
C VAL A 93 -6.53 2.60 -0.50
N ASP A 94 -5.81 1.98 0.43
CA ASP A 94 -4.35 2.07 0.51
C ASP A 94 -3.71 0.93 -0.28
N MET A 95 -2.96 1.27 -1.33
CA MET A 95 -2.31 0.31 -2.22
C MET A 95 -0.78 0.42 -2.06
N GLY A 96 -0.24 -0.40 -1.17
CA GLY A 96 1.19 -0.45 -0.87
C GLY A 96 2.00 -1.26 -1.89
N GLY A 97 3.13 -1.81 -1.43
CA GLY A 97 3.96 -2.72 -2.23
C GLY A 97 3.47 -4.18 -2.15
N GLY A 98 3.08 -4.65 -0.97
CA GLY A 98 2.70 -6.05 -0.74
C GLY A 98 1.19 -6.30 -0.64
N THR A 99 0.44 -5.30 -0.22
CA THR A 99 -0.99 -5.41 0.09
C THR A 99 -1.76 -4.20 -0.41
N THR A 100 -3.03 -4.43 -0.72
CA THR A 100 -4.04 -3.38 -0.88
C THR A 100 -5.06 -3.55 0.22
N GLU A 101 -5.32 -2.47 0.96
CA GLU A 101 -6.33 -2.43 2.01
C GLU A 101 -7.41 -1.42 1.65
N ALA A 102 -8.63 -1.91 1.45
CA ALA A 102 -9.82 -1.09 1.27
C ALA A 102 -10.60 -1.07 2.58
N ALA A 103 -11.07 0.10 3.02
CA ALA A 103 -11.84 0.24 4.24
C ALA A 103 -12.87 1.38 4.14
N VAL A 104 -14.02 1.19 4.78
CA VAL A 104 -14.97 2.25 5.10
C VAL A 104 -14.83 2.60 6.57
N ILE A 105 -14.66 3.89 6.86
CA ILE A 105 -14.41 4.45 8.18
C ILE A 105 -15.57 5.38 8.55
N SER A 106 -16.05 5.26 9.79
CA SER A 106 -17.03 6.16 10.40
C SER A 106 -16.83 6.16 11.92
N LEU A 107 -17.09 7.29 12.58
CA LEU A 107 -16.98 7.47 14.03
C LEU A 107 -15.63 7.02 14.62
N GLY A 108 -14.55 7.21 13.85
CA GLY A 108 -13.17 6.86 14.21
C GLY A 108 -12.84 5.37 14.06
N GLY A 109 -13.82 4.52 13.70
CA GLY A 109 -13.67 3.08 13.58
C GLY A 109 -13.74 2.58 12.13
N ILE A 110 -13.15 1.42 11.88
CA ILE A 110 -13.34 0.67 10.63
C ILE A 110 -14.68 -0.04 10.71
N VAL A 111 -15.59 0.25 9.77
CA VAL A 111 -16.89 -0.40 9.66
C VAL A 111 -16.80 -1.68 8.82
N ALA A 112 -16.15 -1.58 7.67
CA ALA A 112 -15.86 -2.72 6.78
C ALA A 112 -14.43 -2.57 6.24
N CYS A 113 -13.70 -3.68 6.11
CA CYS A 113 -12.36 -3.66 5.56
C CYS A 113 -11.98 -5.01 4.94
N ILE A 114 -11.23 -4.95 3.85
CA ILE A 114 -10.64 -6.10 3.18
C ILE A 114 -9.19 -5.79 2.87
N SER A 115 -8.35 -6.80 3.08
CA SER A 115 -6.92 -6.76 2.78
C SER A 115 -6.61 -7.88 1.80
N VAL A 116 -6.06 -7.54 0.65
CA VAL A 116 -5.64 -8.51 -0.38
C VAL A 116 -4.14 -8.39 -0.64
N ARG A 117 -3.49 -9.53 -0.91
CA ARG A 117 -2.06 -9.63 -1.23
C ARG A 117 -1.78 -9.36 -2.70
N VAL A 118 -2.42 -8.31 -3.22
CA VAL A 118 -2.28 -7.81 -4.60
C VAL A 118 -2.05 -6.31 -4.52
N ALA A 119 -0.88 -5.88 -4.98
CA ALA A 119 -0.39 -4.51 -4.89
C ALA A 119 0.85 -4.33 -5.80
N GLY A 120 1.68 -3.32 -5.55
CA GLY A 120 2.79 -2.93 -6.42
C GLY A 120 3.76 -4.05 -6.82
N ASN A 121 4.12 -4.96 -5.91
CA ASN A 121 5.05 -6.07 -6.19
C ASN A 121 4.45 -7.12 -7.12
N ARG A 122 3.12 -7.33 -7.05
CA ARG A 122 2.40 -8.21 -7.98
C ARG A 122 2.40 -7.63 -9.37
N LEU A 123 2.16 -6.32 -9.50
CA LEU A 123 2.24 -5.62 -10.79
C LEU A 123 3.64 -5.75 -11.41
N ASP A 124 4.71 -5.62 -10.63
CA ASP A 124 6.09 -5.82 -11.11
C ASP A 124 6.30 -7.25 -11.62
N ALA A 125 5.81 -8.25 -10.89
CA ALA A 125 5.89 -9.65 -11.29
C ALA A 125 5.08 -9.93 -12.57
N ALA A 126 3.92 -9.28 -12.73
CA ALA A 126 3.08 -9.41 -13.90
C ALA A 126 3.75 -8.81 -15.14
N ILE A 127 4.35 -7.62 -15.02
CA ILE A 127 5.16 -6.97 -16.06
C ILE A 127 6.34 -7.85 -16.48
N ALA A 128 7.12 -8.36 -15.51
CA ALA A 128 8.24 -9.25 -15.81
C ALA A 128 7.78 -10.53 -16.53
N SER A 129 6.65 -11.09 -16.11
CA SER A 129 6.06 -12.28 -16.73
C SER A 129 5.53 -12.02 -18.14
N TYR A 130 4.89 -10.88 -18.38
CA TYR A 130 4.46 -10.44 -19.69
C TYR A 130 5.64 -10.31 -20.65
N ILE A 131 6.70 -9.61 -20.24
CA ILE A 131 7.91 -9.44 -21.05
C ILE A 131 8.58 -10.79 -21.35
N ARG A 132 8.63 -11.69 -20.37
CA ARG A 132 9.14 -13.05 -20.56
C ARG A 132 8.36 -13.82 -21.63
N ARG A 133 7.02 -13.78 -21.57
CA ARG A 133 6.16 -14.53 -22.49
C ARG A 133 6.12 -13.93 -23.90
N LYS A 134 5.94 -12.62 -24.03
CA LYS A 134 5.77 -11.93 -25.33
C LYS A 134 7.08 -11.68 -26.07
N HIS A 135 8.18 -11.46 -25.34
CA HIS A 135 9.46 -11.05 -25.94
C HIS A 135 10.61 -12.03 -25.70
N ASN A 136 10.35 -13.16 -25.02
CA ASN A 136 11.35 -14.16 -24.68
C ASN A 136 12.56 -13.56 -23.93
N LEU A 137 12.30 -12.55 -23.09
CA LEU A 137 13.30 -11.75 -22.39
C LEU A 137 13.07 -11.83 -20.88
N ALA A 138 14.08 -12.26 -20.12
CA ALA A 138 14.04 -12.22 -18.66
C ALA A 138 14.60 -10.89 -18.13
N ILE A 139 13.88 -10.28 -17.21
CA ILE A 139 14.27 -9.05 -16.50
C ILE A 139 14.18 -9.25 -14.99
N GLY A 140 14.93 -8.46 -14.23
CA GLY A 140 14.86 -8.43 -12.77
C GLY A 140 13.73 -7.53 -12.25
N GLU A 141 13.43 -7.67 -10.95
CA GLU A 141 12.38 -6.92 -10.25
C GLU A 141 12.56 -5.39 -10.38
N GLN A 142 13.78 -4.88 -10.17
CA GLN A 142 14.08 -3.44 -10.29
C GLN A 142 13.80 -2.89 -11.70
N THR A 143 14.05 -3.70 -12.74
CA THR A 143 13.75 -3.30 -14.11
C THR A 143 12.24 -3.28 -14.34
N ALA A 144 11.49 -4.25 -13.80
CA ALA A 144 10.04 -4.29 -13.90
C ALA A 144 9.38 -3.12 -13.15
N GLU A 145 9.87 -2.80 -11.95
CA GLU A 145 9.42 -1.63 -11.19
C GLU A 145 9.70 -0.32 -11.94
N ARG A 146 10.88 -0.19 -12.55
CA ARG A 146 11.18 0.99 -13.38
C ARG A 146 10.24 1.08 -14.58
N VAL A 147 9.93 -0.03 -15.24
CA VAL A 147 8.93 -0.09 -16.32
C VAL A 147 7.55 0.39 -15.83
N LYS A 148 7.09 -0.10 -14.68
CA LYS A 148 5.84 0.30 -14.04
C LYS A 148 5.78 1.82 -13.81
N ILE A 149 6.84 2.38 -13.23
CA ILE A 149 6.92 3.82 -12.90
C ILE A 149 7.00 4.68 -14.17
N GLU A 150 7.87 4.33 -15.12
CA GLU A 150 8.16 5.19 -16.28
C GLU A 150 7.03 5.18 -17.31
N ILE A 151 6.47 4.01 -17.64
CA ILE A 151 5.50 3.88 -18.74
C ILE A 151 4.21 3.15 -18.37
N GLY A 152 4.05 2.70 -17.12
CA GLY A 152 2.84 2.01 -16.66
C GLY A 152 1.62 2.92 -16.59
N SER A 153 0.47 2.35 -16.97
CA SER A 153 -0.85 2.97 -16.92
C SER A 153 -1.91 1.88 -16.72
N ALA A 154 -2.94 2.18 -15.92
CA ALA A 154 -4.07 1.30 -15.68
C ALA A 154 -5.07 1.24 -16.85
N ILE A 155 -5.05 2.25 -17.73
CA ILE A 155 -5.87 2.34 -18.95
C ILE A 155 -4.95 2.68 -20.13
N PRO A 156 -5.26 2.20 -21.36
CA PRO A 156 -4.51 2.61 -22.55
C PRO A 156 -4.41 4.14 -22.69
N LEU A 157 -3.24 4.63 -23.09
CA LEU A 157 -2.98 6.05 -23.30
C LEU A 157 -3.22 6.42 -24.77
N GLU A 158 -3.81 7.58 -25.04
CA GLU A 158 -3.91 8.12 -26.41
C GLU A 158 -2.52 8.24 -27.05
N LYS A 159 -1.57 8.83 -26.32
CA LYS A 159 -0.15 8.89 -26.70
C LYS A 159 0.63 7.84 -25.93
N LYS A 160 0.92 6.72 -26.59
CA LYS A 160 1.67 5.60 -26.02
C LYS A 160 3.07 6.04 -25.60
N LEU A 161 3.43 5.73 -24.36
CA LEU A 161 4.80 5.87 -23.88
C LEU A 161 5.61 4.65 -24.33
N LYS A 162 6.92 4.83 -24.45
CA LYS A 162 7.85 3.75 -24.83
C LYS A 162 9.14 3.87 -24.03
N MET A 163 9.78 2.73 -23.77
CA MET A 163 11.11 2.68 -23.15
C MET A 163 11.91 1.47 -23.63
N ASP A 164 13.22 1.59 -23.59
CA ASP A 164 14.13 0.48 -23.82
C ASP A 164 14.25 -0.38 -22.57
N VAL A 165 14.01 -1.68 -22.74
CA VAL A 165 14.13 -2.67 -21.67
C VAL A 165 15.25 -3.64 -22.01
N LYS A 166 16.28 -3.66 -21.17
CA LYS A 166 17.41 -4.57 -21.27
C LYS A 166 17.21 -5.78 -20.36
N GLY A 167 17.48 -6.96 -20.90
CA GLY A 167 17.37 -8.21 -20.16
C GLY A 167 18.21 -9.31 -20.77
N ARG A 168 17.98 -10.54 -20.32
CA ARG A 168 18.63 -11.73 -20.85
C ARG A 168 17.66 -12.47 -21.76
N GLU A 169 18.02 -12.66 -23.02
CA GLU A 169 17.22 -13.47 -23.93
C GLU A 169 17.23 -14.94 -23.47
N MET A 170 16.05 -15.55 -23.41
CA MET A 170 15.89 -16.87 -22.81
C MET A 170 16.44 -18.01 -23.68
N THR A 171 16.42 -17.85 -25.00
CA THR A 171 16.93 -18.87 -25.94
C THR A 171 18.45 -18.86 -26.04
N THR A 172 19.06 -17.68 -26.20
CA THR A 172 20.51 -17.55 -26.42
C THR A 172 21.29 -17.33 -25.13
N GLY A 173 20.64 -16.87 -24.05
CA GLY A 173 21.28 -16.46 -22.81
C GLY A 173 22.03 -15.13 -22.90
N LEU A 174 22.00 -14.44 -24.05
CA LEU A 174 22.74 -13.21 -24.29
C LEU A 174 21.92 -11.96 -23.88
N PRO A 175 22.58 -10.84 -23.55
CA PRO A 175 21.90 -9.57 -23.35
C PRO A 175 21.14 -9.13 -24.61
N LYS A 176 19.87 -8.74 -24.43
CA LYS A 176 19.01 -8.23 -25.50
C LYS A 176 18.27 -7.00 -25.02
N THR A 177 18.00 -6.07 -25.94
CA THR A 177 17.19 -4.88 -25.71
C THR A 177 15.93 -4.96 -26.54
N ILE A 178 14.78 -4.62 -25.94
CA ILE A 178 13.49 -4.49 -26.63
C ILE A 178 12.91 -3.10 -26.36
N ILE A 179 12.05 -2.63 -27.25
CA ILE A 179 11.22 -1.44 -26.99
C ILE A 179 9.88 -1.92 -26.44
N LEU A 180 9.57 -1.55 -25.21
CA LEU A 180 8.28 -1.81 -24.58
C LEU A 180 7.41 -0.55 -24.63
N SER A 181 6.10 -0.72 -24.85
CA SER A 181 5.14 0.39 -24.84
C SER A 181 4.18 0.31 -23.66
N SER A 182 3.56 1.44 -23.30
CA SER A 182 2.59 1.53 -22.20
C SER A 182 1.46 0.50 -22.32
N ASP A 183 0.98 0.21 -23.53
CA ASP A 183 -0.10 -0.77 -23.75
C ASP A 183 0.27 -2.17 -23.29
N GLY A 184 1.52 -2.58 -23.52
CA GLY A 184 2.01 -3.88 -23.06
C GLY A 184 2.07 -3.95 -21.54
N VAL A 185 2.34 -2.82 -20.87
CA VAL A 185 2.29 -2.73 -19.41
C VAL A 185 0.85 -2.76 -18.91
N THR A 186 -0.06 -2.02 -19.56
CA THR A 186 -1.50 -2.04 -19.24
C THR A 186 -2.08 -3.45 -19.38
N GLU A 187 -1.81 -4.16 -20.48
CA GLU A 187 -2.21 -5.57 -20.67
C GLU A 187 -1.62 -6.46 -19.56
N ALA A 188 -0.36 -6.23 -19.18
CA ALA A 188 0.31 -7.06 -18.19
C ALA A 188 -0.30 -6.97 -16.79
N VAL A 189 -0.81 -5.81 -16.39
CA VAL A 189 -1.26 -5.55 -15.00
C VAL A 189 -2.76 -5.72 -14.79
N GLN A 190 -3.53 -5.94 -15.86
CA GLN A 190 -4.98 -5.87 -15.85
C GLN A 190 -5.63 -6.83 -14.84
N ASP A 191 -5.24 -8.10 -14.83
CA ASP A 191 -5.79 -9.12 -13.90
C ASP A 191 -5.56 -8.75 -12.42
N ASP A 192 -4.39 -8.19 -12.09
CA ASP A 192 -4.08 -7.76 -10.72
C ASP A 192 -4.86 -6.50 -10.32
N LEU A 193 -5.12 -5.58 -11.26
CA LEU A 193 -5.96 -4.42 -11.02
C LEU A 193 -7.44 -4.80 -10.85
N GLU A 194 -7.92 -5.78 -11.59
CA GLU A 194 -9.27 -6.34 -11.43
C GLU A 194 -9.45 -6.98 -10.06
N ALA A 195 -8.45 -7.71 -9.56
CA ALA A 195 -8.46 -8.26 -8.21
C ALA A 195 -8.54 -7.15 -7.12
N ILE A 196 -7.92 -5.99 -7.35
CA ILE A 196 -8.06 -4.82 -6.47
C ILE A 196 -9.50 -4.28 -6.53
N VAL A 197 -10.07 -4.12 -7.73
CA VAL A 197 -11.47 -3.68 -7.91
C VAL A 197 -12.45 -4.62 -7.21
N ASP A 198 -12.26 -5.92 -7.30
CA ASP A 198 -13.11 -6.91 -6.64
C ASP A 198 -13.04 -6.80 -5.11
N ALA A 199 -11.86 -6.53 -4.55
CA ALA A 199 -11.71 -6.24 -3.13
C ALA A 199 -12.50 -4.99 -2.72
N ILE A 200 -12.45 -3.92 -3.52
CA ILE A 200 -13.20 -2.67 -3.26
C ILE A 200 -14.72 -2.94 -3.31
N LYS A 201 -15.20 -3.67 -4.33
CA LYS A 201 -16.61 -4.08 -4.45
C LYS A 201 -17.08 -4.89 -3.24
N LEU A 202 -16.25 -5.80 -2.74
CA LEU A 202 -16.59 -6.63 -1.59
C LEU A 202 -16.64 -5.81 -0.29
N VAL A 203 -15.82 -4.75 -0.14
CA VAL A 203 -15.95 -3.82 0.98
C VAL A 203 -17.28 -3.07 0.92
N LEU A 204 -17.64 -2.53 -0.25
CA LEU A 204 -18.92 -1.83 -0.44
C LEU A 204 -20.13 -2.75 -0.17
N TYR A 205 -20.05 -4.01 -0.61
CA TYR A 205 -21.08 -5.01 -0.34
C TYR A 205 -21.24 -5.31 1.16
N ASN A 206 -20.14 -5.38 1.91
CA ASN A 206 -20.16 -5.63 3.36
C ASN A 206 -20.43 -4.35 4.20
N THR A 207 -20.53 -3.19 3.56
CA THR A 207 -20.77 -1.92 4.23
C THR A 207 -22.27 -1.70 4.41
N PRO A 208 -22.74 -1.23 5.59
CA PRO A 208 -24.15 -0.88 5.79
C PRO A 208 -24.65 0.08 4.70
N PRO A 209 -25.89 -0.10 4.20
CA PRO A 209 -26.40 0.68 3.07
C PRO A 209 -26.26 2.19 3.23
N GLU A 210 -26.48 2.69 4.44
CA GLU A 210 -26.42 4.12 4.77
C GLU A 210 -25.01 4.70 4.54
N LEU A 211 -23.98 3.95 4.93
CA LEU A 211 -22.58 4.35 4.76
C LEU A 211 -22.06 4.08 3.35
N SER A 212 -22.60 3.06 2.68
CA SER A 212 -22.34 2.84 1.25
C SER A 212 -22.87 4.00 0.42
N ALA A 213 -24.06 4.52 0.74
CA ALA A 213 -24.63 5.69 0.08
C ALA A 213 -23.75 6.94 0.27
N ASP A 214 -23.22 7.16 1.48
CA ASP A 214 -22.24 8.21 1.74
C ASP A 214 -21.01 8.10 0.82
N VAL A 215 -20.47 6.89 0.63
CA VAL A 215 -19.32 6.64 -0.25
C VAL A 215 -19.67 6.85 -1.73
N MET A 216 -20.89 6.50 -2.15
CA MET A 216 -21.33 6.78 -3.53
C MET A 216 -21.37 8.29 -3.81
N GLU A 217 -21.79 9.10 -2.83
CA GLU A 217 -21.89 10.55 -2.96
C GLU A 217 -20.52 11.25 -2.87
N LYS A 218 -19.70 10.87 -1.88
CA LYS A 218 -18.42 11.54 -1.56
C LYS A 218 -17.24 10.99 -2.34
N GLY A 219 -17.38 9.78 -2.86
CA GLY A 219 -16.30 9.04 -3.51
C GLY A 219 -15.40 8.30 -2.53
N MET A 220 -14.29 7.81 -3.08
CA MET A 220 -13.23 7.12 -2.33
C MET A 220 -11.87 7.77 -2.57
N VAL A 221 -11.00 7.68 -1.57
CA VAL A 221 -9.63 8.19 -1.64
C VAL A 221 -8.65 7.04 -1.82
N LEU A 222 -7.68 7.20 -2.71
CA LEU A 222 -6.57 6.28 -2.94
C LEU A 222 -5.31 6.78 -2.24
N ALA A 223 -4.63 5.89 -1.53
CA ALA A 223 -3.33 6.14 -0.92
C ALA A 223 -2.34 5.02 -1.27
N GLY A 224 -1.09 5.18 -0.84
CA GLY A 224 -0.03 4.22 -1.07
C GLY A 224 0.70 4.44 -2.39
N GLY A 225 1.85 3.79 -2.56
CA GLY A 225 2.70 3.99 -3.73
C GLY A 225 2.09 3.51 -5.05
N THR A 226 1.21 2.51 -5.00
CA THR A 226 0.55 1.99 -6.20
C THR A 226 -0.55 2.93 -6.70
N ALA A 227 -1.08 3.82 -5.85
CA ALA A 227 -2.00 4.88 -6.27
C ALA A 227 -1.39 5.88 -7.27
N LEU A 228 -0.05 5.86 -7.44
CA LEU A 228 0.65 6.67 -8.45
C LEU A 228 0.66 6.04 -9.85
N LEU A 229 0.11 4.84 -10.03
CA LEU A 229 -0.03 4.26 -11.36
C LEU A 229 -0.97 5.15 -12.21
N ARG A 230 -0.53 5.52 -13.42
CA ARG A 230 -1.28 6.46 -14.26
C ARG A 230 -2.70 5.96 -14.51
N ASN A 231 -3.68 6.85 -14.38
CA ASN A 231 -5.11 6.60 -14.60
C ASN A 231 -5.72 5.48 -13.72
N ILE A 232 -5.10 5.11 -12.59
CA ILE A 232 -5.66 4.10 -11.68
C ILE A 232 -6.98 4.57 -11.04
N ASP A 233 -7.07 5.86 -10.73
CA ASP A 233 -8.28 6.55 -10.30
C ASP A 233 -9.42 6.38 -11.31
N LYS A 234 -9.14 6.64 -12.59
CA LYS A 234 -10.12 6.48 -13.67
C LYS A 234 -10.52 5.03 -13.87
N PHE A 235 -9.56 4.10 -13.80
CA PHE A 235 -9.82 2.66 -13.92
C PHE A 235 -10.80 2.19 -12.85
N ILE A 236 -10.50 2.50 -11.60
CA ILE A 236 -11.35 2.12 -10.46
C ILE A 236 -12.71 2.84 -10.57
N SER A 237 -12.72 4.13 -10.92
CA SER A 237 -13.96 4.90 -11.05
C SER A 237 -14.89 4.33 -12.13
N GLN A 238 -14.35 3.94 -13.30
CA GLN A 238 -15.12 3.30 -14.37
C GLN A 238 -15.67 1.94 -13.96
N ALA A 239 -14.89 1.14 -13.23
CA ALA A 239 -15.29 -0.20 -12.84
C ALA A 239 -16.33 -0.24 -11.70
N ILE A 240 -16.37 0.80 -10.86
CA ILE A 240 -17.23 0.86 -9.67
C ILE A 240 -18.40 1.84 -9.84
N GLY A 241 -18.24 2.87 -10.67
CA GLY A 241 -19.25 3.91 -10.86
C GLY A 241 -19.26 4.98 -9.77
N VAL A 242 -18.13 5.17 -9.07
CA VAL A 242 -17.97 6.07 -7.92
C VAL A 242 -16.81 7.04 -8.18
N PRO A 243 -16.88 8.31 -7.74
CA PRO A 243 -15.75 9.22 -7.82
C PRO A 243 -14.53 8.69 -7.05
N VAL A 244 -13.35 8.79 -7.65
CA VAL A 244 -12.09 8.32 -7.06
C VAL A 244 -11.08 9.45 -7.06
N PHE A 245 -10.46 9.70 -5.90
CA PHE A 245 -9.48 10.76 -5.70
C PHE A 245 -8.17 10.16 -5.22
N VAL A 246 -7.04 10.60 -5.76
CA VAL A 246 -5.73 10.23 -5.19
C VAL A 246 -5.38 11.25 -4.11
N ALA A 247 -4.92 10.78 -2.94
CA ALA A 247 -4.43 11.67 -1.89
C ALA A 247 -3.25 12.53 -2.39
N ASP A 248 -3.08 13.73 -1.82
CA ASP A 248 -2.03 14.68 -2.27
C ASP A 248 -0.62 14.09 -2.14
N GLU A 249 -0.36 13.36 -1.05
CA GLU A 249 0.92 12.72 -0.77
C GLU A 249 0.72 11.23 -0.46
N PRO A 250 0.32 10.42 -1.47
CA PRO A 250 -0.18 9.07 -1.24
C PRO A 250 0.92 8.14 -0.70
N LEU A 251 2.18 8.37 -1.08
CA LEU A 251 3.35 7.66 -0.54
C LEU A 251 3.60 7.92 0.95
N LEU A 252 3.21 9.09 1.45
CA LEU A 252 3.50 9.53 2.82
C LEU A 252 2.29 9.43 3.74
N ALA A 253 1.09 9.17 3.21
CA ALA A 253 -0.17 9.15 3.95
C ALA A 253 -0.07 8.31 5.25
N VAL A 254 0.33 7.04 5.16
CA VAL A 254 0.44 6.17 6.34
C VAL A 254 1.45 6.71 7.36
N ALA A 255 2.62 7.17 6.92
CA ALA A 255 3.65 7.69 7.81
C ALA A 255 3.21 8.98 8.52
N LYS A 256 2.57 9.90 7.78
CA LYS A 256 2.01 11.15 8.33
C LYS A 256 0.90 10.86 9.32
N GLY A 257 -0.07 10.03 8.96
CA GLY A 257 -1.17 9.67 9.85
C GLY A 257 -0.71 8.93 11.10
N THR A 258 0.32 8.09 10.98
CA THR A 258 0.97 7.46 12.14
C THR A 258 1.59 8.50 13.07
N GLY A 259 2.31 9.48 12.53
CA GLY A 259 2.88 10.59 13.32
C GLY A 259 1.81 11.43 14.00
N ILE A 260 0.79 11.87 13.26
CA ILE A 260 -0.36 12.64 13.79
C ILE A 260 -1.06 11.87 14.93
N THR A 261 -1.23 10.56 14.78
CA THR A 261 -1.85 9.73 15.82
C THR A 261 -0.97 9.64 17.05
N LEU A 262 0.35 9.44 16.88
CA LEU A 262 1.30 9.36 18.00
C LEU A 262 1.36 10.68 18.78
N ASP A 263 1.32 11.82 18.10
CA ASP A 263 1.29 13.15 18.75
C ASP A 263 0.00 13.39 19.55
N ASN A 264 -1.09 12.70 19.20
CA ASN A 264 -2.41 12.83 19.81
C ASN A 264 -2.85 11.54 20.54
N LEU A 265 -1.88 10.77 21.03
CA LEU A 265 -2.10 9.41 21.52
C LEU A 265 -3.20 9.30 22.57
N GLU A 266 -3.32 10.26 23.49
CA GLU A 266 -4.34 10.24 24.55
C GLU A 266 -5.77 10.42 24.01
N ALA A 267 -5.94 11.23 22.96
CA ALA A 267 -7.24 11.38 22.29
C ALA A 267 -7.62 10.06 21.57
N TYR A 268 -6.66 9.46 20.87
CA TYR A 268 -6.86 8.23 20.11
C TYR A 268 -6.94 6.97 20.99
N LYS A 269 -6.34 6.98 22.19
CA LYS A 269 -6.51 5.92 23.20
C LYS A 269 -7.97 5.75 23.60
N LYS A 270 -8.72 6.85 23.72
CA LYS A 270 -10.13 6.85 24.12
C LYS A 270 -11.08 6.48 22.97
N SER A 271 -10.75 6.80 21.72
CA SER A 271 -11.66 6.64 20.57
C SER A 271 -11.35 5.44 19.66
N ILE A 272 -10.08 5.09 19.44
CA ILE A 272 -9.67 4.09 18.43
C ILE A 272 -9.02 2.85 19.05
N LEU A 273 -8.23 3.02 20.12
CA LEU A 273 -7.54 1.89 20.78
C LEU A 273 -8.39 1.22 21.88
N ALA A 274 -9.47 1.88 22.34
CA ALA A 274 -10.38 1.37 23.37
C ALA A 274 -11.43 0.38 22.85
N MET A 275 -11.58 0.24 21.53
CA MET A 275 -12.28 -0.91 20.96
C MET A 275 -11.43 -2.15 21.24
N LYS A 276 -11.82 -2.91 22.28
CA LYS A 276 -11.15 -4.17 22.66
C LYS A 276 -11.04 -5.07 21.43
N TRP A 277 -9.79 -5.37 21.05
CA TRP A 277 -9.40 -6.37 20.05
C TRP A 277 -8.99 -7.64 20.76
#